data_AF-S7U6F2-F1
#
_entry.id   AF-S7U6F2-F1
#
_cell.length_a   1.000
_cell.length_b   1.000
_cell.length_c   1.000
_cell.angle_alpha   90.00
_cell.angle_beta   90.00
_cell.angle_gamma   90.00
#
_symmetry.space_group_name_H-M   'P 1'
#
loop_
_entity.id
_entity.type
_entity.pdbx_description
1 polymer ?
#
loop_
_entity_poly.entity_id
_entity_poly.type
_entity_poly.pdbx_seq_one_letter_code
_entity_poly.pdbx_strand_id
1 'polypeptide(L)'
;MRKRQWRFGYIFFYVLFLPDTWQIITGLIAAWVVVPRIRPQDLGAAGGVVLFFMIAVIGYVAAAPLGRWITRALKKWILGDRRP
;
A
#
# COMPACT_ATOMS: atom_id res chain seq x y z
N MET A 1 -25.38 6.04 22.67
CA MET A 1 -24.51 5.73 21.51
C MET A 1 -23.71 6.97 21.14
N ARG A 2 -22.47 7.10 21.62
CA ARG A 2 -21.63 8.27 21.38
C ARG A 2 -21.16 8.26 19.93
N LYS A 3 -21.78 9.09 19.07
CA LYS A 3 -21.41 9.22 17.64
C LYS A 3 -19.92 9.49 17.56
N ARG A 4 -19.17 8.50 17.07
CA ARG A 4 -17.71 8.53 16.93
C ARG A 4 -17.39 9.69 15.99
N GLN A 5 -16.87 10.79 16.54
CA GLN A 5 -16.46 11.94 15.72
C GLN A 5 -15.39 11.45 14.75
N TRP A 6 -15.68 11.54 13.46
CA TRP A 6 -14.76 11.27 12.36
C TRP A 6 -13.70 12.37 12.34
N ARG A 7 -12.81 12.37 13.34
CA ARG A 7 -11.63 13.24 13.33
C ARG A 7 -10.69 12.69 12.27
N PHE A 8 -10.20 13.55 11.37
CA PHE A 8 -9.25 13.18 10.30
C PHE A 8 -8.08 12.33 10.82
N GLY A 9 -7.58 12.63 12.02
CA GLY A 9 -6.54 11.81 12.66
C GLY A 9 -6.93 10.35 12.85
N TYR A 10 -8.19 10.06 13.18
CA TYR A 10 -8.67 8.69 13.33
C TYR A 10 -8.64 7.92 12.01
N ILE A 11 -9.05 8.56 10.91
CA ILE A 11 -9.01 7.97 9.56
C ILE A 11 -7.56 7.74 9.14
N PHE A 12 -6.68 8.72 9.34
CA PHE A 12 -5.26 8.61 9.01
C PHE A 12 -4.59 7.44 9.75
N PHE A 13 -4.75 7.34 11.07
CA PHE A 13 -4.22 6.22 11.83
C PHE A 13 -4.84 4.89 11.37
N TYR A 14 -6.14 4.85 11.13
CA TYR A 14 -6.80 3.64 10.67
C TYR A 14 -6.24 3.12 9.34
N VAL A 15 -6.02 4.03 8.37
CA VAL A 15 -5.41 3.72 7.07
C VAL A 15 -3.95 3.31 7.23
N LEU A 16 -3.17 3.98 8.08
CA LEU A 16 -1.78 3.63 8.36
C LEU A 16 -1.63 2.23 9.01
N PHE A 17 -2.63 1.81 9.80
CA PHE A 17 -2.66 0.48 10.42
C PHE A 17 -3.27 -0.60 9.53
N LEU A 18 -3.71 -0.28 8.31
CA LEU A 18 -4.26 -1.26 7.38
C LEU A 18 -3.11 -1.92 6.58
N PRO A 19 -2.98 -3.26 6.60
CA PRO A 19 -1.98 -3.96 5.80
C PRO A 19 -2.09 -3.67 4.30
N ASP A 20 -3.32 -3.44 3.83
CA ASP A 20 -3.61 -3.24 2.41
C ASP A 20 -3.11 -1.88 1.93
N THR A 21 -3.10 -0.86 2.79
CA THR A 21 -2.54 0.46 2.46
C THR A 21 -1.05 0.35 2.14
N TRP A 22 -0.30 -0.41 2.94
CA TRP A 22 1.13 -0.64 2.68
C TRP A 22 1.36 -1.46 1.40
N GLN A 23 0.50 -2.44 1.11
CA GLN A 23 0.56 -3.20 -0.14
C GLN A 23 0.30 -2.31 -1.36
N ILE A 24 -0.69 -1.42 -1.29
CA ILE A 24 -1.02 -0.49 -2.39
C ILE A 24 0.15 0.48 -2.61
N ILE A 25 0.68 1.08 -1.55
CA ILE A 25 1.79 2.02 -1.64
C ILE A 25 3.01 1.35 -2.27
N THR A 26 3.38 0.15 -1.79
CA THR A 26 4.54 -0.58 -2.33
C THR A 26 4.31 -1.04 -3.77
N GLY A 27 3.11 -1.50 -4.12
CA GLY A 27 2.75 -1.82 -5.51
C GLY A 27 2.86 -0.62 -6.45
N LEU A 28 2.35 0.54 -6.04
CA LEU A 28 2.46 1.78 -6.81
C LEU A 28 3.90 2.26 -6.96
N ILE A 29 4.69 2.18 -5.89
CA ILE A 29 6.13 2.52 -5.94
C ILE A 29 6.85 1.57 -6.90
N ALA A 30 6.58 0.26 -6.82
CA ALA A 30 7.17 -0.72 -7.71
C ALA A 30 6.81 -0.44 -9.18
N ALA A 31 5.54 -0.13 -9.48
CA ALA A 31 5.12 0.26 -10.82
C ALA A 31 5.81 1.53 -11.29
N TRP A 32 5.89 2.56 -10.45
CA TRP A 32 6.52 3.82 -10.81
C TRP A 32 8.02 3.67 -11.09
N VAL A 33 8.69 2.73 -10.43
CA VAL A 33 10.11 2.42 -10.65
C VAL A 33 10.31 1.50 -11.87
N VAL A 34 9.51 0.45 -12.02
CA VAL A 34 9.73 -0.59 -13.02
C VAL A 34 9.21 -0.18 -14.39
N VAL A 35 8.00 0.36 -14.48
CA VAL A 35 7.34 0.73 -15.74
C VAL A 35 8.21 1.63 -16.63
N PRO A 36 8.84 2.72 -16.17
CA PRO A 36 9.67 3.54 -17.04
C PRO A 36 10.93 2.81 -17.56
N ARG A 37 11.36 1.72 -16.91
CA ARG A 37 12.52 0.92 -17.34
C ARG A 37 12.16 -0.17 -18.33
N ILE A 38 10.94 -0.71 -18.25
CA ILE A 38 10.51 -1.85 -19.08
C ILE A 38 9.54 -1.43 -20.20
N ARG A 39 9.06 -0.19 -20.21
CA ARG A 39 8.12 0.30 -21.22
C ARG A 39 8.79 0.28 -22.60
N PRO A 40 8.26 -0.50 -23.56
CA PRO A 40 8.70 -0.48 -24.94
C PRO A 40 8.44 0.88 -25.60
N GLN A 41 9.31 1.28 -26.52
CA GLN A 41 9.25 2.59 -27.18
C GLN A 41 8.01 2.72 -28.07
N ASP A 42 7.52 1.60 -28.61
CA ASP A 42 6.34 1.52 -29.48
C ASP A 42 5.02 1.55 -28.68
N LEU A 43 5.10 1.55 -27.35
CA LEU A 43 3.95 1.41 -26.49
C LEU A 43 3.32 2.78 -26.22
N GLY A 44 2.23 3.05 -26.93
CA GLY A 44 1.42 4.27 -26.79
C GLY A 44 0.97 4.56 -25.35
N ALA A 45 0.49 5.77 -25.10
CA ALA A 45 0.15 6.23 -23.74
C ALA A 45 -0.84 5.31 -23.02
N ALA A 46 -1.88 4.82 -23.72
CA ALA A 46 -2.86 3.90 -23.16
C ALA A 46 -2.25 2.56 -22.71
N GLY A 47 -1.37 1.97 -23.52
CA GLY A 47 -0.71 0.72 -23.15
C GLY A 47 0.29 0.91 -22.01
N GLY A 48 0.93 2.08 -21.89
CA GLY A 48 1.77 2.43 -20.75
C GLY A 48 0.98 2.46 -19.43
N VAL A 49 -0.27 2.95 -19.46
CA VAL A 49 -1.18 2.93 -18.30
C VAL A 49 -1.56 1.50 -17.93
N VAL A 50 -1.87 0.64 -18.91
CA VAL A 50 -2.17 -0.77 -18.65
C VAL A 50 -0.97 -1.49 -18.03
N LEU A 51 0.23 -1.29 -18.59
CA LEU A 51 1.47 -1.85 -18.04
C LEU A 51 1.71 -1.37 -16.61
N PHE A 52 1.41 -0.10 -16.32
CA PHE A 52 1.49 0.43 -14.97
C PHE A 52 0.56 -0.30 -14.00
N PHE A 53 -0.71 -0.48 -14.36
CA PHE A 53 -1.65 -1.22 -13.52
C PHE A 53 -1.25 -2.68 -13.33
N MET A 54 -0.75 -3.35 -14.37
CA MET A 54 -0.26 -4.73 -14.26
C MET A 54 0.87 -4.84 -13.23
N ILE A 55 1.89 -3.99 -13.35
CA ILE A 55 3.02 -4.01 -12.42
C ILE A 55 2.58 -3.58 -11.02
N ALA A 56 1.67 -2.62 -10.90
CA ALA A 56 1.15 -2.18 -9.61
C ALA A 56 0.42 -3.31 -8.87
N VAL A 57 -0.39 -4.10 -9.59
CA VAL A 57 -1.10 -5.27 -9.04
C VAL A 57 -0.12 -6.38 -8.67
N ILE A 58 0.88 -6.67 -9.52
CA ILE A 58 1.93 -7.64 -9.21
C ILE A 58 2.69 -7.22 -7.94
N GLY A 59 3.10 -5.96 -7.86
CA GLY A 59 3.77 -5.39 -6.69
C GLY A 59 2.89 -5.44 -5.44
N TYR A 60 1.59 -5.15 -5.57
CA TYR A 60 0.60 -5.27 -4.48
C TYR A 60 0.55 -6.70 -3.93
N VAL A 61 0.39 -7.71 -4.80
CA VAL A 61 0.31 -9.12 -4.39
C VAL A 61 1.64 -9.58 -3.78
N ALA A 62 2.77 -9.20 -4.39
CA ALA A 62 4.10 -9.53 -3.88
C ALA A 62 4.39 -8.86 -2.52
N ALA A 63 3.76 -7.71 -2.24
CA ALA A 63 3.91 -6.99 -0.99
C ALA A 63 2.98 -7.46 0.13
N ALA A 64 2.09 -8.42 -0.10
CA ALA A 64 1.22 -9.01 0.94
C ALA A 64 1.95 -9.46 2.22
N PRO A 65 3.13 -10.11 2.18
CA PRO A 65 3.91 -10.40 3.39
C PRO A 65 4.51 -9.13 4.02
N LEU A 66 4.97 -8.18 3.20
CA LEU A 66 5.56 -6.91 3.63
C LEU A 66 4.55 -6.01 4.36
N GLY A 67 3.35 -5.84 3.82
CA GLY A 67 2.29 -5.04 4.46
C GLY A 67 1.84 -5.62 5.80
N ARG A 68 1.76 -6.96 5.91
CA ARG A 68 1.48 -7.64 7.18
C ARG A 68 2.61 -7.44 8.19
N TRP A 69 3.87 -7.47 7.75
CA TRP A 69 5.02 -7.24 8.63
C TRP A 69 5.05 -5.80 9.16
N ILE A 70 4.90 -4.80 8.29
CA ILE A 70 4.88 -3.38 8.67
C ILE A 70 3.74 -3.10 9.66
N THR A 71 2.54 -3.62 9.38
CA THR A 71 1.39 -3.43 10.28
C THR A 71 1.62 -4.07 11.66
N ARG A 72 2.24 -5.25 11.71
CA ARG A 72 2.59 -5.91 12.98
C ARG A 72 3.66 -5.14 13.74
N ALA A 73 4.69 -4.64 13.05
CA ALA A 73 5.74 -3.82 13.65
C ALA A 73 5.15 -2.53 14.22
N LEU A 74 4.30 -1.84 13.44
CA LEU A 74 3.63 -0.60 13.86
C LEU A 74 2.71 -0.83 15.06
N LYS A 75 1.94 -1.94 15.06
CA LYS A 75 1.12 -2.34 16.22
C LYS A 75 1.97 -2.63 17.44
N LYS A 76 3.08 -3.36 17.28
CA LYS A 76 3.99 -3.68 18.39
C LYS A 76 4.59 -2.41 19.01
N TRP A 77 4.95 -1.44 18.16
CA TRP A 77 5.55 -0.18 18.60
C TRP A 77 4.55 0.76 19.29
N ILE A 78 3.32 0.85 18.78
CA ILE A 78 2.30 1.78 19.30
C ILE A 78 1.49 1.18 20.46
N LEU A 79 1.16 -0.11 20.43
CA LEU A 79 0.37 -0.76 21.49
C LEU A 79 1.22 -1.33 22.64
N GLY A 80 2.56 -1.32 22.50
CA GLY A 80 3.50 -1.61 23.58
C GLY A 80 3.10 -2.79 24.44
N ASP A 81 3.25 -4.01 23.92
CA ASP A 81 3.16 -5.31 24.62
C ASP A 81 2.03 -5.47 25.67
N ARG A 82 0.91 -4.74 25.53
CA ARG A 82 -0.31 -5.04 26.31
C ARG A 82 -1.02 -6.22 25.67
N ARG A 83 -0.49 -7.41 25.95
CA ARG A 83 -1.25 -8.66 25.85
C ARG A 83 -2.44 -8.58 26.83
N PRO A 84 -3.64 -9.05 26.46
CA PRO A 84 -4.63 -9.38 27.47
C PRO A 84 -4.09 -10.47 28.42
#